data_AF-A0A3D1EZA8-F1
#
_entry.id   AF-A0A3D1EZA8-F1
#
_cell.length_a   1.000
_cell.length_b   1.000
_cell.length_c   1.000
_cell.angle_alpha   90.00
_cell.angle_beta   90.00
_cell.angle_gamma   90.00
#
_symmetry.space_group_name_H-M   'P 1'
#
loop_
_entity.id
_entity.type
_entity.pdbx_description
1 polymer ?
#
loop_
_entity_poly.entity_id
_entity_poly.type
_entity_poly.pdbx_seq_one_letter_code
_entity_poly.pdbx_strand_id
1 'polypeptide(L)'
;MTNIPLNPDDPLRLEGCCCPHCQYELKGATSCMCPECGEMFTVTEVRSNRLRVPKAVPWGAILMLMPGGLFIYWGSQCLSMAFGGVFGMLLIGIGISMIAIPWAFEYMVD
;
A
#
# COMPACT_ATOMS: atom_id res chain seq x y z
N MET A 1 -25.10 -8.22 38.40
CA MET A 1 -24.37 -8.37 37.12
C MET A 1 -24.87 -9.66 36.48
N THR A 2 -25.73 -9.53 35.47
CA THR A 2 -26.36 -10.68 34.81
C THR A 2 -25.37 -11.29 33.81
N ASN A 3 -24.91 -12.51 34.08
CA ASN A 3 -24.17 -13.31 33.10
C ASN A 3 -25.10 -13.58 31.92
N ILE A 4 -24.89 -12.90 30.79
CA ILE A 4 -25.59 -13.19 29.55
C ILE A 4 -24.91 -14.43 28.97
N PRO A 5 -25.60 -15.58 28.88
CA PRO A 5 -25.04 -16.77 28.27
C PRO A 5 -24.79 -16.48 26.78
N LEU A 6 -23.59 -16.78 26.31
CA LEU A 6 -23.26 -16.73 24.89
C LEU A 6 -24.13 -17.77 24.16
N ASN A 7 -24.83 -17.34 23.11
CA ASN A 7 -25.66 -18.22 22.31
C ASN A 7 -24.74 -19.20 21.54
N PRO A 8 -24.88 -20.53 21.72
CA PRO A 8 -24.00 -21.52 21.09
C PRO A 8 -24.08 -21.54 19.56
N ASP A 9 -25.16 -21.02 18.98
CA ASP A 9 -25.37 -20.93 17.53
C ASP A 9 -24.88 -19.59 16.93
N ASP A 10 -24.33 -18.70 17.76
CA ASP A 10 -23.78 -17.44 17.27
C ASP A 10 -22.44 -17.72 16.56
N PRO A 11 -22.28 -17.40 15.26
CA PRO A 11 -21.03 -17.62 14.50
C PRO A 11 -19.82 -16.84 15.05
N LEU A 12 -20.00 -16.09 16.13
CA LEU A 12 -19.00 -15.39 16.93
C LEU A 12 -18.17 -16.35 17.82
N ARG A 13 -17.67 -17.43 17.23
CA ARG A 13 -16.56 -18.17 17.83
C ARG A 13 -15.40 -17.19 18.09
N LEU A 14 -15.00 -17.05 19.35
CA LEU A 14 -13.82 -16.29 19.80
C LEU A 14 -12.49 -16.92 19.32
N GLU A 15 -12.52 -17.68 18.22
CA GLU A 15 -11.35 -18.29 17.61
C GLU A 15 -10.39 -17.21 17.11
N GLY A 16 -9.15 -17.25 17.62
CA GLY A 16 -8.13 -16.24 17.34
C GLY A 16 -8.32 -14.91 18.06
N CYS A 17 -9.09 -14.89 19.16
CA CYS A 17 -9.21 -13.76 20.07
C CYS A 17 -8.36 -13.98 21.33
N CYS A 18 -7.70 -12.93 21.82
CA CYS A 18 -6.92 -12.98 23.05
C CYS A 18 -7.56 -12.11 24.14
N CYS A 19 -7.40 -12.50 25.40
CA CYS A 19 -7.80 -11.68 26.54
C CYS A 19 -7.06 -10.33 26.51
N PRO A 20 -7.74 -9.19 26.73
CA PRO A 20 -7.10 -7.87 26.74
C PRO A 20 -6.12 -7.67 27.91
N HIS A 21 -6.28 -8.42 29.01
CA HIS A 21 -5.46 -8.28 30.21
C HIS A 21 -4.23 -9.20 30.21
N CYS A 22 -4.45 -10.50 29.99
CA CYS A 22 -3.37 -11.51 30.08
C CYS A 22 -2.91 -12.07 28.72
N GLN A 23 -3.50 -11.62 27.61
CA GLN A 23 -3.23 -12.11 26.25
C GLN A 23 -3.46 -13.62 26.03
N TYR A 24 -4.09 -14.32 26.98
CA TYR A 24 -4.43 -15.73 26.83
C TYR A 24 -5.43 -15.96 25.68
N GLU A 25 -5.23 -17.02 24.91
CA GLU A 25 -6.07 -17.37 23.77
C GLU A 25 -7.43 -17.88 24.25
N LEU A 26 -8.51 -17.18 23.91
CA LEU A 26 -9.87 -17.47 24.38
C LEU A 26 -10.56 -18.56 23.55
N LYS A 27 -9.79 -19.51 23.03
CA LYS A 27 -10.28 -20.56 22.13
C LYS A 27 -11.26 -21.47 22.86
N GLY A 28 -12.52 -21.46 22.45
CA GLY A 28 -13.57 -22.29 23.05
C GLY A 28 -14.14 -21.76 24.37
N ALA A 29 -13.84 -20.50 24.74
CA ALA A 29 -14.46 -19.88 25.90
C ALA A 29 -15.99 -19.78 25.70
N THR A 30 -16.75 -20.38 26.61
CA THR A 30 -18.23 -20.37 26.62
C THR A 30 -18.81 -19.26 27.50
N SER A 31 -17.95 -18.52 28.20
CA SER A 31 -18.34 -17.43 29.10
C SER A 31 -17.48 -16.18 28.87
N CYS A 32 -18.00 -15.01 29.24
CA CYS A 32 -17.33 -13.72 29.16
C CYS A 32 -16.30 -13.50 30.29
N MET A 33 -15.61 -14.57 30.71
CA MET A 33 -14.62 -14.56 31.79
C MET A 33 -13.39 -15.34 31.35
N CYS A 34 -12.20 -14.78 31.59
CA CYS A 34 -10.96 -15.46 31.23
C CYS A 34 -10.65 -16.60 32.23
N PRO A 35 -10.30 -17.82 31.78
CA PRO A 35 -9.99 -18.93 32.67
C PRO A 35 -8.68 -18.75 33.44
N GLU A 36 -7.75 -17.93 32.94
CA GLU A 36 -6.44 -17.70 33.56
C GLU A 36 -6.46 -16.52 34.55
N CYS A 37 -6.95 -15.35 34.13
CA CYS A 37 -6.95 -14.16 35.00
C CYS A 37 -8.24 -13.96 35.79
N GLY A 38 -9.32 -14.67 35.47
CA GLY A 38 -10.62 -14.52 36.11
C GLY A 38 -11.35 -13.21 35.79
N GLU A 39 -10.77 -12.37 34.94
CA GLU A 39 -11.28 -11.04 34.62
C GLU A 39 -12.40 -11.14 33.59
N MET A 40 -13.45 -10.35 33.79
CA MET A 40 -14.60 -10.30 32.88
C MET A 40 -14.26 -9.42 31.68
N PHE A 41 -14.65 -9.85 30.49
CA PHE A 41 -14.42 -9.08 29.26
C PHE A 41 -15.69 -8.95 28.45
N THR A 42 -15.79 -7.90 27.65
CA THR A 42 -16.91 -7.72 26.71
C THR A 42 -16.53 -8.20 25.32
N VAL A 43 -17.49 -8.79 24.59
CA VAL A 43 -17.25 -9.27 23.21
C VAL A 43 -16.77 -8.14 22.29
N THR A 44 -17.29 -6.92 22.49
CA THR A 44 -16.89 -5.72 21.75
C THR A 44 -15.42 -5.36 21.97
N GLU A 45 -14.94 -5.46 23.20
CA GLU A 45 -13.56 -5.13 23.57
C GLU A 45 -12.57 -6.11 22.95
N VAL A 46 -12.84 -7.41 23.08
CA VAL A 46 -12.03 -8.47 22.48
C VAL A 46 -11.98 -8.36 20.95
N ARG A 47 -13.11 -8.02 20.32
CA ARG A 47 -13.19 -7.81 18.86
C ARG A 47 -12.36 -6.61 18.41
N SER A 48 -12.37 -5.53 19.18
CA SER A 48 -11.57 -4.34 18.87
C SER A 48 -10.07 -4.63 18.93
N ASN A 49 -9.65 -5.50 19.85
CA ASN A 49 -8.26 -5.89 20.01
C ASN A 49 -7.77 -6.78 18.87
N ARG A 50 -8.64 -7.65 18.32
CA ARG A 50 -8.32 -8.46 17.13
C ARG A 50 -7.98 -7.59 15.92
N LEU A 51 -8.64 -6.43 15.77
CA LEU A 51 -8.38 -5.49 14.68
C LEU A 51 -7.08 -4.69 14.88
N ARG A 52 -6.57 -4.61 16.10
CA ARG A 52 -5.32 -3.90 16.41
C ARG A 52 -4.06 -4.70 16.10
N VAL A 53 -4.17 -6.00 15.84
CA VAL A 53 -3.01 -6.78 15.42
C VAL A 53 -2.80 -6.50 13.93
N PRO A 54 -1.81 -5.65 13.54
CA PRO A 54 -1.52 -5.47 12.14
C PRO A 54 -1.17 -6.85 11.57
N LYS A 55 -1.81 -7.23 10.46
CA LYS A 55 -1.39 -8.44 9.73
C LYS A 55 0.10 -8.24 9.41
N ALA A 56 0.95 -9.09 9.98
CA ALA A 56 2.37 -9.06 9.70
C ALA A 56 2.52 -9.15 8.17
N VAL A 57 2.99 -8.07 7.56
CA VAL A 57 3.22 -8.05 6.13
C VAL A 57 4.34 -9.04 5.88
N PRO A 58 4.14 -10.10 5.08
CA PRO A 58 5.18 -11.07 4.87
C PRO A 58 6.38 -10.36 4.25
N TRP A 59 7.57 -10.60 4.79
CA TRP A 59 8.82 -10.02 4.25
C TRP A 59 8.99 -10.24 2.74
N GLY A 60 8.41 -11.32 2.20
CA GLY A 60 8.35 -11.57 0.76
C GLY A 60 7.61 -10.49 -0.05
N ALA A 61 6.56 -9.87 0.49
CA ALA A 61 5.84 -8.79 -0.19
C ALA A 61 6.70 -7.51 -0.28
N ILE A 62 7.48 -7.22 0.76
CA ILE A 62 8.42 -6.09 0.77
C ILE A 62 9.53 -6.33 -0.28
N LEU A 63 10.06 -7.55 -0.34
CA LEU A 63 11.07 -7.94 -1.33
C LEU A 63 10.56 -7.90 -2.77
N MET A 64 9.26 -8.10 -3.02
CA MET A 64 8.67 -7.94 -4.36
C MET A 64 8.42 -6.48 -4.76
N LEU A 65 8.19 -5.58 -3.80
CA LEU A 65 7.93 -4.17 -4.08
C LEU A 65 9.20 -3.37 -4.42
N MET A 66 10.33 -3.71 -3.80
CA MET A 66 11.63 -3.05 -4.04
C MET A 66 12.08 -3.08 -5.53
N PRO A 67 12.12 -4.24 -6.20
CA PRO A 67 12.48 -4.30 -7.62
C PRO A 67 11.49 -3.53 -8.51
N GLY A 68 10.19 -3.61 -8.20
CA GLY A 68 9.15 -2.89 -8.95
C GLY A 68 9.36 -1.38 -8.91
N GLY A 69 9.68 -0.83 -7.74
CA GLY A 69 10.01 0.59 -7.59
C GLY A 69 11.25 1.01 -8.40
N LEU A 70 12.30 0.18 -8.40
CA LEU A 70 13.51 0.45 -9.17
C LEU A 70 13.25 0.45 -10.69
N PHE A 71 12.44 -0.51 -11.18
CA PHE A 71 12.05 -0.58 -12.58
C PHE A 71 11.24 0.65 -13.02
N ILE A 72 10.28 1.09 -12.19
CA ILE A 72 9.48 2.29 -12.48
C ILE A 72 10.39 3.53 -12.54
N TYR A 73 11.33 3.66 -11.61
CA TYR A 73 12.28 4.77 -11.59
C TYR A 73 13.17 4.79 -12.84
N TRP A 74 13.77 3.66 -13.21
CA TRP A 74 14.59 3.56 -14.42
C TRP A 74 13.79 3.81 -15.69
N GLY A 75 12.56 3.28 -15.78
CA GLY A 75 11.66 3.54 -16.89
C GLY A 75 11.36 5.04 -17.06
N SER A 76 11.15 5.76 -15.95
CA SER A 76 10.96 7.21 -15.95
C SER A 76 12.19 7.98 -16.48
N GLN A 77 13.41 7.52 -16.19
CA GLN A 77 14.64 8.17 -16.66
C GLN A 77 14.88 7.92 -18.16
N CYS A 78 14.56 6.74 -18.67
CA CYS A 78 14.62 6.48 -20.11
C CYS A 78 13.61 7.35 -20.87
N LEU A 79 12.41 7.54 -20.32
CA LEU A 79 11.38 8.37 -20.92
C LEU A 79 11.82 9.84 -20.99
N SER A 80 12.42 10.38 -19.94
CA SER A 80 12.93 11.76 -19.93
C SER A 80 14.06 11.97 -20.94
N MET A 81 14.95 10.98 -21.13
CA MET A 81 15.96 11.03 -22.19
C MET A 81 15.36 11.00 -23.60
N ALA A 82 14.33 10.19 -23.83
CA ALA A 82 13.65 10.14 -25.12
C ALA A 82 12.95 11.47 -25.44
N PHE A 83 12.23 12.06 -24.49
CA PHE A 83 11.60 13.38 -24.67
C PHE A 83 12.64 14.49 -24.84
N GLY A 84 13.72 14.46 -24.07
CA GLY A 84 14.83 15.41 -24.21
C GLY A 84 15.50 15.33 -25.58
N GLY A 85 15.70 14.12 -26.11
CA GLY A 85 16.27 13.91 -27.44
C GLY A 85 15.39 14.44 -28.58
N VAL A 86 14.08 14.16 -28.53
CA VAL A 86 13.12 14.68 -29.51
C VAL A 86 13.05 16.21 -29.45
N PHE A 87 13.00 16.78 -28.25
CA PHE A 87 12.97 18.23 -28.06
C PHE A 87 14.27 18.90 -28.56
N GLY A 88 15.42 18.27 -28.32
CA GLY A 88 16.71 18.74 -28.82
C GLY A 88 16.80 18.76 -30.35
N MET A 89 16.38 17.68 -31.02
CA MET A 89 16.31 17.61 -32.49
C MET A 89 15.41 18.69 -33.07
N LEU A 90 14.26 18.94 -32.44
CA LEU A 90 13.29 19.95 -32.87
C LEU A 90 13.89 21.36 -32.77
N LEU A 91 14.55 21.69 -31.65
CA LEU A 91 15.21 22.99 -31.48
C LEU A 91 16.35 23.21 -32.49
N ILE A 92 17.15 22.17 -32.77
CA ILE A 92 18.20 22.24 -33.79
C ILE A 92 17.57 22.50 -35.18
N GLY A 93 16.50 21.79 -35.53
CA GLY A 93 15.79 21.98 -36.79
C GLY A 93 15.21 23.40 -36.95
N ILE A 94 14.62 23.95 -35.89
CA ILE A 94 14.14 25.35 -35.89
C ILE A 94 15.33 26.31 -36.07
N GLY A 95 16.42 26.11 -35.35
CA GLY A 95 17.62 26.95 -35.46
C GLY A 95 18.20 26.98 -36.88
N ILE A 96 18.33 25.80 -37.51
CA ILE A 96 18.79 25.70 -38.91
C ILE A 96 17.82 26.41 -39.85
N SER A 97 16.51 26.24 -39.65
CA SER A 97 15.48 26.88 -40.48
C SER A 97 15.56 28.41 -40.39
N MET A 98 15.75 28.96 -39.18
CA MET A 98 15.87 30.41 -39.00
C MET A 98 17.09 31.01 -39.71
N ILE A 99 18.17 30.23 -39.87
CA ILE A 99 19.37 30.67 -40.60
C ILE A 99 19.19 30.50 -42.12
N ALA A 100 18.57 29.40 -42.54
CA ALA A 100 18.41 29.06 -43.95
C ALA A 100 17.33 29.89 -44.66
N ILE A 101 16.25 30.29 -43.96
CA ILE A 101 15.15 31.06 -44.57
C ILE A 101 15.60 32.40 -45.14
N PRO A 102 16.37 33.25 -44.42
CA PRO A 102 16.88 34.51 -44.99
C PRO A 102 17.73 34.30 -46.25
N TRP A 103 18.62 33.31 -46.24
CA TRP A 103 19.46 32.97 -47.39
C TRP A 103 18.63 32.49 -48.59
N ALA A 104 17.64 31.64 -48.35
CA ALA A 104 16.72 31.20 -49.39
C ALA A 104 15.88 32.35 -49.95
N PHE A 105 15.52 33.33 -49.11
CA PHE A 105 14.77 34.50 -49.53
C PHE A 105 15.62 35.43 -50.41
N GLU A 106 16.88 35.67 -50.08
CA GLU A 106 17.81 36.41 -50.95
C GLU A 106 17.94 35.74 -52.32
N TYR A 107 18.13 34.41 -52.36
CA TYR A 107 18.26 33.67 -53.62
C TYR A 107 17.00 33.70 -54.51
N MET A 108 15.82 33.94 -53.95
CA MET A 108 14.57 34.00 -54.73
C MET A 108 14.22 35.41 -55.23
N VAL A 109 14.86 36.45 -54.67
CA VAL A 109 14.62 37.86 -55.06
C VAL A 109 15.53 38.27 -56.23
N ASP A 110 16.64 37.55 -56.43
CA ASP A 110 17.54 37.67 -57.58
C ASP A 110 17.08 36.81 -58.79
#